data_AF-A0A930IX37-F1
#
_entry.id   AF-A0A930IX37-F1
#
_cell.length_a   1.000
_cell.length_b   1.000
_cell.length_c   1.000
_cell.angle_alpha   90.00
_cell.angle_beta   90.00
_cell.angle_gamma   90.00
#
_symmetry.space_group_name_H-M   'P 1'
#
loop_
_entity.id
_entity.type
_entity.pdbx_description
1 polymer ?
#
loop_
_entity_poly.entity_id
_entity_poly.type
_entity_poly.pdbx_seq_one_letter_code
_entity_poly.pdbx_strand_id
1 'polypeptide(L)'
;GQYVIGNDVQGLNAQMVSDYIRYLGNLRWSGLGFGFLYDDNQKEPENMKWVGQYSNANMVKTDFFEAKSTAYAKSTALIDDL
;
A
#
# COMPACT_ATOMS: atom_id res chain seq x y z
N GLY A 1 13.08 -0.84 14.61
CA GLY A 1 11.69 -0.32 14.61
C GLY A 1 11.23 0.02 16.01
N GLN A 2 11.15 -0.98 16.89
CA GLN A 2 10.55 -0.86 18.23
C GLN A 2 11.13 0.28 19.09
N TYR A 3 12.44 0.48 19.09
CA TYR A 3 13.09 1.54 19.88
C TYR A 3 12.76 2.97 19.42
N VAL A 4 12.46 3.18 18.14
CA VAL A 4 12.30 4.52 17.55
C VAL A 4 10.84 4.96 17.50
N ILE A 5 9.91 4.03 17.27
CA ILE A 5 8.47 4.33 17.14
C ILE A 5 7.72 4.07 18.44
N GLY A 6 8.15 3.09 19.24
CA GLY A 6 7.44 2.66 20.44
C GLY A 6 5.97 2.35 20.14
N ASN A 7 5.09 2.93 20.96
CA ASN A 7 3.64 2.99 20.74
C ASN A 7 3.15 4.45 20.72
N ASP A 8 4.03 5.39 20.39
CA ASP A 8 3.77 6.83 20.50
C ASP A 8 2.95 7.36 19.31
N VAL A 9 2.76 6.54 18.28
CA VAL A 9 1.96 6.85 17.10
C VAL A 9 0.62 6.11 17.17
N GLN A 10 -0.46 6.87 17.32
CA GLN A 10 -1.80 6.30 17.33
C GLN A 10 -2.09 5.57 16.01
N GLY A 11 -2.49 4.30 16.10
CA GLY A 11 -2.75 3.46 14.92
C GLY A 11 -1.52 2.77 14.34
N LEU A 12 -0.32 2.96 14.91
CA LEU A 12 0.90 2.25 14.51
C LEU A 12 1.64 1.75 15.75
N ASN A 13 1.52 0.45 16.03
CA ASN A 13 2.20 -0.17 17.17
C ASN A 13 3.48 -0.93 16.76
N ALA A 14 4.27 -1.28 17.77
CA ALA A 14 5.53 -1.99 17.59
C ALA A 14 5.39 -3.37 16.90
N GLN A 15 4.28 -4.08 17.12
CA GLN A 15 4.03 -5.39 16.52
C GLN A 15 3.79 -5.27 15.02
N MET A 16 2.91 -4.34 14.65
CA MET A 16 2.63 -3.91 13.30
C MET A 16 3.90 -3.64 12.48
N VAL A 17 4.82 -2.84 13.03
CA VAL A 17 6.11 -2.54 12.38
C VAL A 17 6.99 -3.79 12.26
N SER A 18 6.98 -4.65 13.29
CA SER A 18 7.79 -5.87 13.30
C SER A 18 7.30 -6.88 12.26
N ASP A 19 5.98 -7.05 12.15
CA ASP A 19 5.34 -7.92 11.15
C ASP A 19 5.65 -7.45 9.73
N TYR A 20 5.58 -6.13 9.49
CA TYR A 20 5.91 -5.57 8.18
C TYR A 20 7.39 -5.76 7.81
N ILE A 21 8.31 -5.61 8.77
CA ILE A 21 9.73 -5.87 8.55
C ILE A 21 9.99 -7.35 8.22
N ARG A 22 9.32 -8.28 8.92
CA ARG A 22 9.42 -9.71 8.63
C ARG A 22 8.90 -10.05 7.24
N TYR A 23 7.75 -9.48 6.86
CA TYR A 23 7.22 -9.59 5.50
C TYR A 23 8.21 -9.11 4.44
N LEU A 24 8.82 -7.94 4.62
CA LEU A 24 9.86 -7.44 3.69
C LEU A 24 11.10 -8.34 3.67
N GLY A 25 11.48 -8.92 4.81
CA GLY A 25 12.56 -9.90 4.90
C GLY A 25 12.26 -11.14 4.07
N ASN A 26 11.07 -11.71 4.24
CA ASN A 26 10.58 -12.85 3.46
C ASN A 26 10.53 -12.55 1.96
N LEU A 27 9.98 -11.40 1.58
CA LEU A 27 9.88 -10.97 0.19
C LEU A 27 11.26 -10.87 -0.48
N ARG A 28 12.24 -10.26 0.19
CA ARG A 28 13.61 -10.12 -0.34
C ARG A 28 14.36 -11.44 -0.36
N TRP A 29 14.21 -12.25 0.68
CA TRP A 29 14.87 -13.56 0.78
C TRP A 29 14.38 -14.51 -0.32
N SER A 30 13.06 -14.57 -0.52
CA SER A 30 12.47 -15.33 -1.61
C SER A 30 12.86 -14.79 -2.98
N GLY A 31 12.96 -13.47 -3.13
CA GLY A 31 13.44 -12.83 -4.37
C GLY A 31 14.89 -13.18 -4.75
N LEU A 32 15.71 -13.66 -3.81
CA LEU A 32 17.05 -14.19 -4.07
C LEU A 32 17.05 -15.67 -4.46
N GLY A 33 15.89 -16.31 -4.56
CA GLY A 33 15.74 -17.73 -4.92
C GLY A 33 15.74 -18.69 -3.73
N PHE A 34 15.69 -18.17 -2.50
CA PHE A 34 15.50 -19.00 -1.30
C PHE A 34 14.00 -19.18 -0.98
N GLY A 35 13.69 -19.92 0.08
CA GLY A 35 12.34 -20.02 0.64
C GLY A 35 11.93 -18.78 1.43
N PHE A 36 11.20 -18.98 2.53
CA PHE A 36 10.89 -17.91 3.49
C PHE A 36 11.93 -17.89 4.61
N LEU A 37 12.30 -16.68 5.04
CA LEU A 37 13.24 -16.48 6.15
C LEU A 37 12.55 -16.67 7.51
N TYR A 38 11.27 -16.31 7.57
CA TYR A 38 10.39 -16.45 8.73
C TYR A 38 9.14 -17.23 8.31
N ASP A 39 8.66 -18.12 9.19
CA ASP A 39 7.46 -18.92 8.94
C ASP A 39 6.19 -18.06 8.90
N ASP A 40 6.18 -16.98 9.70
CA ASP A 40 5.13 -15.97 9.75
C ASP A 40 5.32 -14.89 8.69
N ASN A 41 4.28 -14.08 8.46
CA ASN A 41 4.37 -12.90 7.60
C ASN A 41 4.83 -13.20 6.15
N GLN A 42 4.40 -14.33 5.57
CA GLN A 42 4.68 -14.66 4.15
C GLN A 42 3.90 -13.79 3.16
N LYS A 43 2.81 -13.15 3.62
CA LYS A 43 2.00 -12.19 2.88
C LYS A 43 2.01 -10.86 3.61
N GLU A 44 1.69 -9.79 2.89
CA GLU A 44 1.59 -8.46 3.47
C GLU A 44 0.50 -8.44 4.56
N PRO A 45 0.81 -7.97 5.79
CA PRO A 45 -0.18 -7.85 6.85
C PRO A 45 -1.31 -6.90 6.46
N GLU A 46 -2.57 -7.31 6.67
CA GLU A 46 -3.76 -6.54 6.26
C GLU A 46 -3.79 -5.10 6.83
N ASN A 47 -3.39 -4.95 8.09
CA ASN A 47 -3.29 -3.66 8.80
C ASN A 47 -2.13 -2.78 8.32
N MET A 48 -1.33 -3.24 7.36
CA MET A 48 -0.17 -2.55 6.80
C MET A 48 -0.22 -2.36 5.28
N LYS A 49 -1.28 -2.82 4.60
CA LYS A 49 -1.45 -2.64 3.14
C LYS A 49 -1.37 -1.19 2.69
N TRP A 50 -1.77 -0.24 3.54
CA TRP A 50 -1.65 1.19 3.27
C TRP A 50 -0.19 1.60 3.02
N VAL A 51 0.80 0.97 3.67
CA VAL A 51 2.22 1.24 3.44
C VAL A 51 2.61 0.92 2.00
N GLY A 52 2.12 -0.21 1.46
CA GLY A 52 2.28 -0.56 0.04
C GLY A 52 1.65 0.47 -0.90
N GLN A 53 0.47 0.98 -0.53
CA GLN A 53 -0.25 1.97 -1.34
C GLN A 53 0.50 3.31 -1.44
N TYR A 54 1.05 3.80 -0.34
CA TYR A 54 1.79 5.07 -0.31
C TYR A 54 3.27 4.94 -0.71
N SER A 55 3.86 3.74 -0.65
CA SER A 55 5.24 3.51 -1.08
C SER A 55 5.38 3.40 -2.60
N ASN A 56 4.32 3.01 -3.31
CA ASN A 56 4.31 2.99 -4.76
C ASN A 56 3.98 4.39 -5.33
N ALA A 57 5.01 5.19 -5.59
CA ALA A 57 4.90 6.54 -6.16
C ALA A 57 4.12 6.62 -7.50
N ASN A 58 3.91 5.50 -8.19
CA ASN A 58 3.14 5.45 -9.42
C ASN A 58 1.61 5.40 -9.20
N MET A 59 1.11 5.03 -8.01
CA MET A 59 -0.33 5.16 -7.72
C MET A 59 -0.75 6.59 -7.36
N VAL A 60 0.19 7.44 -6.95
CA VAL A 60 -0.07 8.86 -6.64
C VAL A 60 -0.25 9.70 -7.92
N LYS A 61 0.24 9.22 -9.08
CA LYS A 61 0.14 9.95 -10.35
C LYS A 61 -1.24 9.92 -11.02
N THR A 62 -2.18 9.11 -10.54
CA THR A 62 -3.58 9.15 -11.00
C THR A 62 -4.42 9.84 -9.94
N ASP A 63 -3.97 11.01 -9.49
CA ASP A 63 -4.61 11.74 -8.39
C ASP A 63 -5.93 12.39 -8.87
N PHE A 64 -7.01 12.01 -8.21
CA PHE A 64 -8.30 12.67 -7.93
C PHE A 64 -8.94 13.68 -8.92
N PHE A 65 -8.18 14.54 -9.61
CA PHE A 65 -8.69 15.56 -10.54
C PHE A 65 -8.89 15.05 -11.99
N GLU A 66 -8.16 14.02 -12.44
CA GLU A 66 -8.36 13.44 -13.78
C GLU A 66 -9.62 12.54 -13.87
N ALA A 67 -9.94 11.82 -12.79
CA ALA A 67 -11.13 10.96 -12.74
C ALA A 67 -12.45 11.77 -12.76
N LYS A 68 -12.46 12.98 -12.19
CA LYS A 68 -13.63 13.87 -12.26
C LYS A 68 -13.78 14.54 -13.63
N SER A 69 -12.69 14.88 -14.31
CA SER A 69 -12.74 15.55 -15.62
C SER A 69 -13.41 14.69 -16.71
N THR A 70 -13.17 13.38 -16.71
CA THR A 70 -13.79 12.45 -17.68
C THR A 70 -15.27 12.15 -17.39
N ALA A 71 -15.71 12.24 -16.14
CA ALA A 71 -17.11 12.03 -15.78
C ALA A 71 -18.03 13.16 -16.29
N TYR A 72 -17.59 14.42 -16.21
CA TYR A 72 -18.38 15.55 -16.71
C TYR A 72 -18.28 15.74 -18.23
N ALA A 73 -17.16 15.38 -18.86
CA ALA A 73 -17.04 15.44 -20.33
C ALA A 73 -17.91 14.38 -21.06
N LYS A 74 -18.16 13.22 -20.45
CA LYS A 74 -19.04 12.19 -21.03
C LYS A 74 -20.53 12.48 -20.91
N SER A 75 -20.96 13.32 -19.96
CA SER A 75 -22.38 13.68 -19.82
C SER A 75 -22.83 14.76 -20.80
N THR A 76 -21.93 15.57 -21.36
CA THR A 76 -22.27 16.55 -22.40
C THR A 76 -22.43 15.93 -23.78
N ALA A 77 -21.83 14.76 -24.04
CA ALA A 77 -21.93 14.06 -25.32
C ALA A 77 -23.22 13.23 -25.50
N LEU A 78 -24.09 13.17 -24.47
CA LEU A 78 -25.30 12.35 -24.48
C LEU A 78 -26.60 13.18 -24.49
N ILE A 79 -26.53 14.51 -24.57
CA ILE A 79 -27.71 15.40 -24.56
C ILE A 79 -27.96 16.08 -25.93
N ASP A 80 -27.13 15.83 -26.95
CA ASP A 80 -27.23 16.53 -28.24
C ASP A 80 -27.70 15.62 -29.40
N ASP A 81 -28.68 14.74 -29.15
CA ASP A 81 -29.36 13.94 -30.19
C ASP A 81 -30.84 13.65 -29.81
N LEU A 82 -31.62 14.69 -29.47
CA LEU A 82 -33.09 14.63 -29.48
C LEU A 82 -33.75 15.92 -29.97
#